data_AF-A0A7C0UA67-F1
#
_entry.id   AF-A0A7C0UA67-F1
#
_cell.length_a   1.000
_cell.length_b   1.000
_cell.length_c   1.000
_cell.angle_alpha   90.00
_cell.angle_beta   90.00
_cell.angle_gamma   90.00
#
_symmetry.space_group_name_H-M   'P 1'
#
loop_
_entity.id
_entity.type
_entity.pdbx_description
1 polymer ?
#
loop_
_entity_poly.entity_id
_entity_poly.type
_entity_poly.pdbx_seq_one_letter_code
_entity_poly.pdbx_strand_id
1 'polypeptide(L)' 'MLSDTDKKIMEIISKQLLITKAELARKLNKEEYDGTEVNVSRLIELGYISEVESLGTCLVITQKGIRALKDL' A
#
# COMPACT_ATOMS: atom_id res chain seq x y z
N MET A 1 14.93 2.74 -5.26
CA MET A 1 14.86 1.44 -4.56
C MET A 1 13.73 1.50 -3.54
N LEU A 2 12.92 0.45 -3.42
CA LEU A 2 11.82 0.38 -2.44
C LEU A 2 12.40 0.20 -1.04
N SER A 3 11.88 0.95 -0.07
CA SER A 3 12.24 0.77 1.35
C SER A 3 11.57 -0.48 1.92
N ASP A 4 12.00 -0.96 3.09
CA ASP A 4 11.33 -2.08 3.75
C ASP A 4 9.87 -1.74 4.10
N THR A 5 9.59 -0.48 4.45
CA THR A 5 8.23 0.02 4.66
C THR A 5 7.40 -0.05 3.38
N ASP A 6 7.96 0.34 2.22
CA ASP A 6 7.27 0.24 0.93
C ASP A 6 6.88 -1.22 0.64
N LYS A 7 7.83 -2.15 0.82
CA LYS A 7 7.63 -3.59 0.60
C LYS A 7 6.54 -4.13 1.52
N LYS A 8 6.57 -3.78 2.81
CA LYS A 8 5.59 -4.18 3.83
C LYS A 8 4.19 -3.67 3.49
N ILE A 9 4.06 -2.41 3.06
CA ILE A 9 2.78 -1.83 2.60
C ILE A 9 2.24 -2.62 1.40
N MET A 10 3.07 -2.84 0.38
CA MET A 10 2.68 -3.59 -0.82
C MET A 10 2.25 -5.02 -0.47
N GLU A 11 2.98 -5.69 0.43
CA GLU A 11 2.64 -7.04 0.87
C GLU A 11 1.29 -7.09 1.59
N ILE A 12 1.01 -6.14 2.50
CA ILE A 12 -0.27 -6.04 3.21
C ILE A 12 -1.42 -5.84 2.23
N ILE A 13 -1.29 -4.88 1.31
CA ILE A 13 -2.34 -4.56 0.33
C ILE A 13 -2.55 -5.72 -0.64
N SER A 14 -1.49 -6.44 -1.04
CA SER A 14 -1.61 -7.58 -1.96
C SER A 14 -2.44 -8.74 -1.43
N LYS A 15 -2.59 -8.84 -0.10
CA LYS A 15 -3.35 -9.88 0.58
C LYS A 15 -4.83 -9.52 0.76
N GLN A 16 -5.26 -8.34 0.30
CA GLN A 16 -6.64 -7.86 0.45
C GLN A 16 -7.18 -7.32 -0.88
N LEU A 17 -8.47 -7.53 -1.14
CA LEU A 17 -9.11 -7.01 -2.35
C LEU A 17 -9.27 -5.47 -2.28
N LEU A 18 -9.62 -4.96 -1.10
CA LEU A 18 -9.78 -3.54 -0.78
C LEU A 18 -9.27 -3.33 0.65
N ILE A 19 -8.53 -2.24 0.87
CA ILE A 19 -8.09 -1.84 2.22
C ILE A 19 -8.12 -0.32 2.34
N THR A 20 -8.74 0.21 3.37
CA THR A 20 -8.74 1.65 3.65
C THR A 20 -7.40 2.10 4.26
N LYS A 21 -7.06 3.39 4.14
CA LYS A 21 -5.87 3.97 4.80
C LYS A 21 -5.87 3.70 6.31
N ALA A 22 -7.03 3.80 6.96
CA ALA A 22 -7.19 3.52 8.38
C ALA A 22 -6.95 2.05 8.75
N GLU A 23 -7.33 1.10 7.89
CA GLU A 23 -7.04 -0.32 8.10
C GLU A 23 -5.56 -0.63 7.87
N LEU A 24 -4.96 -0.04 6.84
CA LEU A 24 -3.53 -0.14 6.59
C LEU A 24 -2.73 0.38 7.79
N ALA A 25 -3.11 1.54 8.34
CA ALA A 25 -2.54 2.11 9.56
C ALA A 25 -2.53 1.12 10.73
N ARG A 26 -3.69 0.49 10.97
CA ARG A 26 -3.85 -0.48 12.06
C ARG A 26 -2.97 -1.70 11.88
N LYS A 27 -2.74 -2.14 10.63
CA LYS A 27 -1.89 -3.29 10.31
C LYS A 27 -0.40 -3.00 10.36
N LEU A 28 0.01 -1.75 10.19
CA LEU A 28 1.42 -1.34 10.27
C LEU A 28 1.92 -1.09 11.70
N ASN A 29 1.02 -1.15 12.70
CA ASN A 29 1.21 -0.66 14.07
C ASN A 29 1.34 0.86 14.13
N LYS A 30 0.61 1.49 15.07
CA LYS A 30 0.39 2.96 15.15
C LYS A 30 1.67 3.81 15.20
N GLU A 31 2.83 3.25 15.55
CA GLU A 31 4.10 3.99 15.62
C GLU A 31 4.68 4.35 14.24
N GLU A 32 4.31 3.63 13.17
CA GLU A 32 4.83 3.85 11.80
C GLU A 32 3.94 4.80 10.96
N TYR A 33 2.85 5.36 11.51
CA TYR A 33 1.83 6.02 10.69
C TYR A 33 2.28 7.34 10.06
N ASP A 34 3.09 8.15 10.74
CA ASP A 34 3.60 9.42 10.18
C ASP A 34 4.44 9.21 8.90
N GLY A 35 5.08 8.04 8.74
CA GLY A 35 5.77 7.68 7.49
C GLY A 35 4.87 7.04 6.43
N THR A 36 3.73 6.48 6.84
CA THR A 36 2.87 5.66 5.98
C THR A 36 2.23 6.47 4.86
N GLU A 37 1.79 7.71 5.10
CA GLU A 37 1.19 8.55 4.05
C GLU A 37 2.18 8.89 2.93
N VAL A 38 3.44 9.19 3.27
CA VAL A 38 4.49 9.48 2.29
C VAL A 38 4.78 8.24 1.44
N ASN A 39 4.93 7.06 2.08
CA ASN A 39 5.17 5.82 1.36
C ASN A 39 3.98 5.43 0.47
N VAL A 40 2.74 5.53 0.97
CA VAL A 40 1.54 5.26 0.18
C VAL A 40 1.45 6.18 -1.03
N SER A 41 1.64 7.50 -0.84
CA SER A 41 1.58 8.48 -1.94
C SER A 41 2.63 8.19 -3.00
N ARG A 42 3.87 7.91 -2.57
CA ARG A 42 4.96 7.50 -3.46
C ARG A 42 4.63 6.21 -4.23
N LEU A 43 4.05 5.21 -3.56
CA LEU A 43 3.69 3.94 -4.21
C LEU A 43 2.54 4.09 -5.23
N ILE A 44 1.64 5.06 -5.00
CA ILE A 44 0.62 5.47 -5.97
C ILE A 44 1.27 6.16 -7.18
N GLU A 45 2.18 7.12 -6.95
CA GLU A 45 2.93 7.79 -8.02
C GLU A 45 3.75 6.80 -8.87
N LEU A 46 4.33 5.78 -8.22
CA LEU A 46 5.04 4.70 -8.90
C LEU A 46 4.10 3.70 -9.61
N GLY A 47 2.79 3.80 -9.40
CA GLY A 47 1.78 2.96 -10.01
C GLY A 47 1.74 1.52 -9.46
N TYR A 48 2.27 1.29 -8.26
CA TYR A 48 2.21 -0.02 -7.59
C TYR A 48 0.91 -0.22 -6.80
N ILE A 49 0.30 0.87 -6.38
CA ILE A 49 -0.99 0.92 -5.69
C ILE A 49 -1.90 1.89 -6.44
N SER A 50 -3.21 1.65 -6.42
CA SER A 50 -4.22 2.61 -6.88
C SER A 50 -5.19 2.94 -5.75
N GLU A 51 -5.71 4.16 -5.74
CA GLU A 51 -6.92 4.49 -5.00
C GLU A 51 -8.15 4.16 -5.85
N VAL A 52 -9.19 3.63 -5.21
CA VAL A 52 -10.48 3.34 -5.82
C VAL A 52 -11.61 3.78 -4.89
N GLU A 53 -12.65 4.38 -5.46
CA GLU A 53 -13.88 4.73 -4.74
C GLU A 53 -14.80 3.52 -4.66
N SER A 54 -15.12 3.09 -3.44
CA SER A 54 -16.00 1.96 -3.14
C SER A 54 -16.86 2.27 -1.90
N LEU A 55 -16.78 1.50 -0.81
CA LEU A 55 -17.37 1.81 0.50
C LEU A 55 -16.65 3.00 1.21
N GLY A 56 -16.12 3.94 0.44
CA GLY A 56 -15.08 4.91 0.79
C GLY A 56 -13.84 4.76 -0.09
N THR A 57 -12.81 5.57 0.18
CA THR A 57 -11.53 5.50 -0.55
C THR A 57 -10.70 4.32 -0.06
N CYS A 58 -10.47 3.35 -0.95
CA CYS A 58 -9.69 2.15 -0.70
C CYS A 58 -8.41 2.14 -1.54
N LEU A 59 -7.39 1.45 -1.03
CA LEU A 59 -6.14 1.14 -1.72
C LEU A 59 -6.22 -0.28 -2.29
N VAL A 60 -5.70 -0.46 -3.50
CA VAL A 60 -5.59 -1.76 -4.17
C VAL A 60 -4.22 -1.93 -4.80
N ILE A 61 -3.69 -3.15 -4.77
CA ILE A 61 -2.44 -3.48 -5.47
C ILE A 61 -2.72 -3.47 -6.98
N THR A 62 -1.84 -2.83 -7.77
CA THR A 62 -1.94 -2.90 -9.23
C THR A 62 -1.26 -4.16 -9.76
N GLN A 63 -1.50 -4.50 -11.02
CA GLN A 63 -0.75 -5.58 -11.68
C GLN A 63 0.77 -5.29 -11.68
N LYS A 64 1.17 -4.02 -11.83
CA LYS A 64 2.57 -3.59 -11.74
C LYS A 64 3.13 -3.85 -10.34
N GLY A 65 2.37 -3.54 -9.30
CA GLY A 65 2.73 -3.81 -7.90
C GLY A 65 2.90 -5.30 -7.61
N ILE A 66 1.99 -6.15 -8.11
CA ILE A 66 2.10 -7.61 -7.96
C ILE A 66 3.37 -8.15 -8.64
N ARG A 67 3.73 -7.64 -9.83
CA ARG A 67 4.97 -8.05 -10.51
C ARG A 67 6.20 -7.65 -9.69
N ALA A 68 6.24 -6.41 -9.22
CA ALA A 68 7.33 -5.93 -8.39
C ALA A 68 7.51 -6.77 -7.11
N LEU A 69 6.43 -7.25 -6.48
CA LEU A 69 6.51 -8.17 -5.32
C LEU A 69 7.15 -9.53 -5.63
N LYS A 70 7.06 -10.03 -6.87
CA LYS A 70 7.67 -11.31 -7.25
C LYS A 70 9.18 -11.21 -7.42
N ASP A 71 9.67 -10.01 -7.71
CA ASP A 71 11.08 -9.72 -8.00
C ASP A 71 11.83 -9.15 -6.77
N LEU A 72 11.17 -9.12 -5.60
CA LEU A 72 11.58 -8.39 -4.39
C LEU A 72 12.29 -9.23 -3.33
#